data_AF-A0A7K2EAE4-F1
#
_entry.id   AF-A0A7K2EAE4-F1
#
_cell.length_a   1.000
_cell.length_b   1.000
_cell.length_c   1.000
_cell.angle_alpha   90.00
_cell.angle_beta   90.00
_cell.angle_gamma   90.00
#
_symmetry.space_group_name_H-M   'P 1'
#
loop_
_entity.id
_entity.type
_entity.pdbx_description
1 polymer ?
#
loop_
_entity_poly.entity_id
_entity_poly.type
_entity_poly.pdbx_seq_one_letter_code
_entity_poly.pdbx_strand_id
1 'polypeptide(L)'
;MSDELTYDSYLRIPQLLSLQQCRSTDPDTGEPEHDETLFIVIHQVYELWFKQVLHELDELYRHLDADEPSRGTHQLKRVLKILKTLVSQLDVLETMTPLEFASFRPFLESASGFQSAQFRELELLLGQFDASLLDLVDHDPDARRRLELRLQEPTVWDAFVRCLGRSGYDIPESVTDRDVTLPHEPSEQVQATLVEIYRGDSSGGAPTRSWP
;
A
#
# COMPACT_ATOMS: atom_id res chain seq x y z
N MET A 1 -18.18 33.11 14.88
CA MET A 1 -16.77 33.12 15.30
C MET A 1 -16.01 32.34 14.25
N SER A 2 -14.88 32.86 13.78
CA SER A 2 -13.97 32.09 12.91
C SER A 2 -13.66 30.79 13.62
N ASP A 3 -13.93 29.65 12.98
CA ASP A 3 -13.57 28.34 13.52
C ASP A 3 -12.03 28.34 13.59
N GLU A 4 -11.48 28.56 14.78
CA GLU A 4 -10.03 28.68 14.96
C GLU A 4 -9.42 27.30 14.68
N LEU A 5 -8.37 27.29 13.86
CA LEU A 5 -7.69 26.05 13.52
C LEU A 5 -6.93 25.55 14.75
N THR A 6 -7.44 24.50 15.38
CA THR A 6 -6.84 23.82 16.52
C THR A 6 -6.34 22.44 16.09
N TYR A 7 -5.52 21.80 16.94
CA TYR A 7 -5.07 20.43 16.71
C TYR A 7 -6.26 19.48 16.46
N ASP A 8 -7.29 19.56 17.31
CA ASP A 8 -8.48 18.71 17.22
C ASP A 8 -9.31 18.98 15.97
N SER A 9 -9.48 20.26 15.59
CA SER A 9 -10.29 20.62 14.42
C SER A 9 -9.57 20.33 13.10
N TYR A 10 -8.24 20.42 13.07
CA TYR A 10 -7.40 20.08 11.92
C TYR A 10 -7.33 18.56 11.67
N LEU A 11 -7.00 17.78 12.70
CA LEU A 11 -6.85 16.33 12.58
C LEU A 11 -8.17 15.56 12.71
N ARG A 12 -9.27 16.26 12.97
CA ARG A 12 -10.59 15.66 13.20
C ARG A 12 -10.58 14.65 14.36
N ILE A 13 -9.84 14.94 15.42
CA ILE A 13 -9.61 14.01 16.55
C ILE A 13 -10.92 13.47 17.16
N PRO A 14 -11.95 14.31 17.45
CA PRO A 14 -13.19 13.79 18.03
C PRO A 14 -13.92 12.80 17.11
N GLN A 15 -13.81 12.97 15.80
CA GLN A 15 -14.41 12.06 14.83
C GLN A 15 -13.60 10.77 14.75
N LEU A 16 -12.27 10.87 14.63
CA LEU A 16 -11.36 9.73 14.58
C LEU A 16 -11.50 8.82 15.82
N LEU A 17 -11.56 9.41 17.02
CA LEU A 17 -11.69 8.70 18.30
C LEU A 17 -13.13 8.23 18.61
N SER A 18 -14.09 8.45 17.70
CA SER A 18 -15.46 7.94 17.81
C SER A 18 -15.73 6.70 16.94
N LEU A 19 -14.74 6.29 16.13
CA LEU A 19 -14.88 5.20 15.16
C LEU A 19 -14.66 3.81 15.78
N GLN A 20 -14.16 3.72 17.01
CA GLN A 20 -13.86 2.45 17.68
C GLN A 20 -15.12 1.89 18.34
N GLN A 21 -15.98 1.25 17.53
CA GLN A 21 -17.28 0.72 17.97
C GLN A 21 -17.25 -0.81 18.07
N CYS A 22 -17.14 -1.30 19.30
CA CYS A 22 -17.19 -2.73 19.59
C CYS A 22 -18.57 -3.34 19.31
N ARG A 23 -18.58 -4.61 18.88
CA ARG A 23 -19.79 -5.42 18.62
C ARG A 23 -20.02 -6.50 19.68
N SER A 24 -18.96 -6.91 20.37
CA SER A 24 -19.05 -7.91 21.41
C SER A 24 -19.80 -7.41 22.64
N THR A 25 -20.26 -8.36 23.44
CA THR A 25 -20.83 -8.10 24.75
C THR A 25 -20.44 -9.27 25.64
N ASP A 26 -19.69 -8.96 26.68
CA ASP A 26 -19.35 -9.88 27.76
C ASP A 26 -20.63 -10.22 28.54
N PRO A 27 -21.00 -11.52 28.65
CA PRO A 27 -22.23 -11.94 29.30
C PRO A 27 -22.27 -11.66 30.81
N ASP A 28 -21.12 -11.51 31.47
CA ASP A 28 -21.04 -11.28 32.92
C ASP A 28 -21.14 -9.80 33.27
N THR A 29 -20.57 -8.92 32.44
CA THR A 29 -20.52 -7.47 32.69
C THR A 29 -21.55 -6.67 31.90
N GLY A 30 -21.99 -7.19 30.74
CA GLY A 30 -22.84 -6.46 29.78
C GLY A 30 -22.10 -5.40 28.98
N GLU A 31 -20.78 -5.29 29.13
CA GLU A 31 -19.91 -4.35 28.42
C GLU A 31 -19.19 -5.06 27.27
N PRO A 32 -18.56 -4.34 26.32
CA PRO A 32 -17.74 -4.99 25.29
C PRO A 32 -16.56 -5.79 25.84
N GLU A 33 -16.18 -6.86 25.15
CA GLU A 33 -14.96 -7.61 25.42
C GLU A 33 -13.74 -6.67 25.34
N HIS A 34 -12.88 -6.75 26.36
CA HIS A 34 -11.78 -5.80 26.57
C HIS A 34 -10.87 -5.67 25.33
N ASP A 35 -10.49 -6.80 24.76
CA ASP A 35 -9.50 -6.90 23.67
C ASP A 35 -10.07 -6.54 22.29
N GLU A 36 -11.39 -6.38 22.13
CA GLU A 36 -11.97 -5.97 20.85
C GLU A 36 -11.53 -4.55 20.46
N THR A 37 -11.32 -3.66 21.44
CA THR A 37 -10.81 -2.29 21.16
C THR A 37 -9.42 -2.35 20.52
N LEU A 38 -8.53 -3.21 21.01
CA LEU A 38 -7.21 -3.43 20.42
C LEU A 38 -7.35 -3.94 18.98
N PHE A 39 -8.23 -4.92 18.76
CA PHE A 39 -8.51 -5.46 17.44
C PHE A 39 -8.98 -4.37 16.46
N ILE A 40 -9.85 -3.46 16.88
CA ILE A 40 -10.32 -2.36 16.01
C ILE A 40 -9.19 -1.35 15.73
N VAL A 41 -8.51 -0.88 16.78
CA VAL A 41 -7.50 0.18 16.68
C VAL A 41 -6.36 -0.25 15.77
N ILE A 42 -5.85 -1.48 15.90
CA ILE A 42 -4.72 -1.93 15.08
C ILE A 42 -5.07 -1.98 13.58
N HIS A 43 -6.27 -2.45 13.23
CA HIS A 43 -6.73 -2.48 11.84
C HIS A 43 -6.97 -1.07 11.29
N GLN A 44 -7.51 -0.14 12.09
CA GLN A 44 -7.65 1.25 11.68
C GLN A 44 -6.29 1.93 11.45
N VAL A 45 -5.28 1.60 12.26
CA VAL A 45 -3.91 2.08 12.06
C VAL A 45 -3.30 1.49 10.77
N TYR A 46 -3.53 0.21 10.46
CA TYR A 46 -3.17 -0.37 9.15
C TYR A 46 -3.79 0.43 8.00
N GLU A 47 -5.09 0.71 8.03
CA GLU A 47 -5.78 1.44 6.97
C GLU A 47 -5.27 2.89 6.79
N LEU A 48 -4.90 3.57 7.88
CA LEU A 48 -4.28 4.89 7.82
C LEU A 48 -2.89 4.83 7.16
N TRP A 49 -2.12 3.80 7.47
CA TRP A 49 -0.82 3.60 6.82
C TRP A 49 -0.94 3.17 5.36
N PHE A 50 -1.90 2.31 5.01
CA PHE A 50 -2.15 1.95 3.60
C PHE A 50 -2.50 3.17 2.78
N LYS A 51 -3.36 4.05 3.30
CA LYS A 51 -3.66 5.34 2.69
C LYS A 51 -2.39 6.17 2.42
N GLN A 52 -1.50 6.26 3.41
CA GLN A 52 -0.25 6.98 3.26
C GLN A 52 0.68 6.31 2.23
N VAL A 53 0.80 4.98 2.24
CA VAL A 53 1.64 4.26 1.28
C VAL A 53 1.13 4.46 -0.15
N LEU A 54 -0.19 4.34 -0.39
CA LEU A 54 -0.79 4.62 -1.69
C LEU A 54 -0.45 6.05 -2.16
N HIS A 55 -0.62 7.04 -1.29
CA HIS A 55 -0.29 8.43 -1.58
C HIS A 55 1.18 8.62 -1.99
N GLU A 56 2.12 7.97 -1.30
CA GLU A 56 3.55 8.04 -1.64
C GLU A 56 3.90 7.29 -2.92
N LEU A 57 3.27 6.13 -3.17
CA LEU A 57 3.52 5.34 -4.37
C LEU A 57 2.94 6.01 -5.63
N ASP A 58 1.78 6.66 -5.53
CA ASP A 58 1.22 7.49 -6.61
C ASP A 58 2.12 8.69 -6.94
N GLU A 59 2.80 9.28 -5.94
CA GLU A 59 3.80 10.34 -6.16
C GLU A 59 5.10 9.78 -6.77
N LEU A 60 5.57 8.62 -6.28
CA LEU A 60 6.72 7.92 -6.87
C LEU A 60 6.48 7.61 -8.34
N TYR A 61 5.30 7.09 -8.69
CA TYR A 61 4.88 6.85 -10.06
C TYR A 61 5.02 8.13 -10.90
N ARG A 62 4.47 9.26 -10.43
CA ARG A 62 4.53 10.54 -11.15
C ARG A 62 5.95 11.03 -11.37
N HIS A 63 6.84 10.87 -10.39
CA HIS A 63 8.25 11.21 -10.56
C HIS A 63 8.95 10.32 -11.59
N LEU A 64 8.68 9.01 -11.59
CA LEU A 64 9.24 8.09 -12.58
C LEU A 64 8.71 8.38 -13.99
N ASP A 65 7.41 8.69 -14.12
CA ASP A 65 6.80 9.02 -15.40
C ASP A 65 7.31 10.35 -15.98
N ALA A 66 7.71 11.28 -15.11
CA ALA A 66 8.31 12.56 -15.47
C ALA A 66 9.85 12.52 -15.67
N ASP A 67 10.47 11.33 -15.62
CA ASP A 67 11.94 11.16 -15.71
C ASP A 67 12.71 11.86 -14.57
N GLU A 68 12.12 11.94 -13.38
CA GLU A 68 12.70 12.52 -12.16
C GLU A 68 12.94 11.46 -11.04
N PRO A 69 13.63 10.33 -11.30
CA PRO A 69 13.78 9.22 -10.35
C PRO A 69 14.50 9.64 -9.05
N SER A 70 15.37 10.65 -9.12
CA SER A 70 16.07 11.23 -7.97
C SER A 70 15.08 11.82 -6.94
N ARG A 71 13.99 12.45 -7.42
CA ARG A 71 12.94 13.01 -6.57
C ARG A 71 12.11 11.92 -5.92
N GLY A 72 11.81 10.83 -6.64
CA GLY A 72 11.05 9.67 -6.15
C GLY A 72 11.75 8.86 -5.03
N THR A 73 13.07 8.99 -4.89
CA THR A 73 13.84 8.25 -3.87
C THR A 73 13.38 8.56 -2.44
N HIS A 74 12.90 9.77 -2.18
CA HIS A 74 12.41 10.17 -0.86
C HIS A 74 11.10 9.45 -0.49
N GLN A 75 10.16 9.35 -1.43
CA GLN A 75 8.90 8.62 -1.29
C GLN A 75 9.17 7.15 -1.00
N LEU A 76 10.07 6.51 -1.76
CA LEU A 76 10.40 5.11 -1.55
C LEU A 76 11.04 4.86 -0.17
N LYS A 77 11.92 5.75 0.29
CA LYS A 77 12.49 5.69 1.66
C LYS A 77 11.41 5.81 2.72
N ARG A 78 10.42 6.70 2.52
CA ARG A 78 9.29 6.86 3.45
C ARG A 78 8.39 5.62 3.46
N VAL A 79 8.03 5.09 2.29
CA VAL A 79 7.29 3.82 2.16
C VAL A 79 8.01 2.71 2.91
N LEU A 80 9.32 2.53 2.72
CA LEU A 80 10.10 1.53 3.44
C LEU A 80 10.02 1.69 4.97
N LYS A 81 10.01 2.93 5.48
CA LYS A 81 9.86 3.17 6.92
C LYS A 81 8.46 2.81 7.40
N ILE A 82 7.42 3.16 6.65
CA ILE A 82 6.04 2.80 6.97
C ILE A 82 5.87 1.27 6.97
N LEU A 83 6.36 0.58 5.93
CA LEU A 83 6.30 -0.89 5.87
C LEU A 83 6.99 -1.55 7.07
N LYS A 84 8.13 -1.02 7.53
CA LYS A 84 8.78 -1.49 8.76
C LYS A 84 7.91 -1.28 10.00
N THR A 85 7.24 -0.13 10.12
CA THR A 85 6.26 0.13 11.19
C THR A 85 5.08 -0.83 11.13
N LEU A 86 4.57 -1.11 9.93
CA LEU A 86 3.47 -2.06 9.71
C LEU A 86 3.83 -3.50 10.10
N VAL A 87 5.10 -3.89 9.96
CA VAL A 87 5.60 -5.18 10.44
C VAL A 87 5.72 -5.15 11.96
N SER A 88 6.36 -4.12 12.54
CA SER A 88 6.56 -4.03 13.99
C SER A 88 5.28 -3.90 14.80
N GLN A 89 4.18 -3.37 14.24
CA GLN A 89 2.90 -3.33 14.97
C GLN A 89 2.28 -4.72 15.18
N LEU A 90 2.70 -5.75 14.42
CA LEU A 90 2.24 -7.13 14.66
C LEU A 90 2.58 -7.58 16.08
N ASP A 91 3.72 -7.14 16.62
CA ASP A 91 4.14 -7.42 18.01
C ASP A 91 3.09 -6.96 19.04
N VAL A 92 2.30 -5.93 18.72
CA VAL A 92 1.19 -5.44 19.56
C VAL A 92 -0.03 -6.34 19.42
N LEU A 93 -0.32 -6.87 18.23
CA LEU A 93 -1.41 -7.84 18.05
C LEU A 93 -1.10 -9.17 18.74
N GLU A 94 0.17 -9.58 18.74
CA GLU A 94 0.64 -10.82 19.36
C GLU A 94 0.50 -10.84 20.88
N THR A 95 0.23 -9.70 21.53
CA THR A 95 -0.11 -9.67 22.96
C THR A 95 -1.52 -10.19 23.24
N MET A 96 -2.37 -10.28 22.21
CA MET A 96 -3.70 -10.88 22.31
C MET A 96 -3.59 -12.40 22.22
N THR A 97 -4.02 -13.09 23.27
CA THR A 97 -4.03 -14.54 23.32
C THR A 97 -5.14 -15.13 22.46
N PRO A 98 -5.03 -16.40 22.02
CA PRO A 98 -6.10 -17.08 21.31
C PRO A 98 -7.43 -17.15 22.09
N LEU A 99 -7.37 -17.15 23.42
CA LEU A 99 -8.57 -17.19 24.27
C LEU A 99 -9.30 -15.85 24.26
N GLU A 100 -8.55 -14.74 24.40
CA GLU A 100 -9.10 -13.38 24.30
C GLU A 100 -9.68 -13.14 22.91
N PHE A 101 -8.98 -13.55 21.84
CA PHE A 101 -9.54 -13.45 20.49
C PHE A 101 -10.83 -14.27 20.32
N ALA A 102 -10.88 -15.47 20.92
CA ALA A 102 -12.05 -16.33 20.82
C ALA A 102 -13.29 -15.78 21.54
N SER A 103 -13.14 -14.91 22.55
CA SER A 103 -14.28 -14.35 23.28
C SER A 103 -15.14 -13.43 22.41
N PHE A 104 -14.51 -12.63 21.54
CA PHE A 104 -15.23 -11.71 20.65
C PHE A 104 -15.31 -12.16 19.17
N ARG A 105 -14.53 -13.16 18.74
CA ARG A 105 -14.53 -13.62 17.33
C ARG A 105 -15.93 -13.94 16.76
N PRO A 106 -16.87 -14.57 17.49
CA PRO A 106 -18.21 -14.86 16.98
C PRO A 106 -19.00 -13.61 16.57
N PHE A 107 -18.73 -12.45 17.19
CA PHE A 107 -19.42 -11.19 16.90
C PHE A 107 -18.93 -10.51 15.62
N LEU A 108 -17.75 -10.89 15.11
CA LEU A 108 -17.16 -10.30 13.91
C LEU A 108 -17.73 -10.84 12.60
N GLU A 109 -18.64 -11.82 12.66
CA GLU A 109 -19.26 -12.46 11.48
C GLU A 109 -18.20 -12.83 10.41
N SER A 110 -18.44 -12.43 9.15
CA SER A 110 -17.56 -12.62 8.00
C SER A 110 -16.53 -11.50 7.79
N ALA A 111 -16.45 -10.50 8.68
CA ALA A 111 -15.52 -9.40 8.51
C ALA A 111 -14.07 -9.92 8.54
N SER A 112 -13.29 -9.58 7.52
CA SER A 112 -11.92 -10.06 7.36
C SER A 112 -11.03 -9.02 6.69
N GLY A 113 -9.73 -9.02 7.04
CA GLY A 113 -8.71 -8.21 6.38
C GLY A 113 -8.59 -8.46 4.86
N PHE A 114 -9.09 -9.60 4.37
CA PHE A 114 -9.18 -9.87 2.93
C PHE A 114 -10.09 -8.88 2.17
N GLN A 115 -10.98 -8.18 2.88
CA GLN A 115 -11.91 -7.21 2.32
C GLN A 115 -11.32 -5.79 2.26
N SER A 116 -10.05 -5.59 2.67
CA SER A 116 -9.41 -4.27 2.64
C SER A 116 -9.15 -3.80 1.21
N ALA A 117 -9.98 -2.89 0.72
CA ALA A 117 -9.84 -2.29 -0.60
C ALA A 117 -8.48 -1.59 -0.78
N GLN A 118 -8.01 -0.83 0.21
CA GLN A 118 -6.72 -0.14 0.11
C GLN A 118 -5.56 -1.13 0.02
N PHE A 119 -5.64 -2.25 0.73
CA PHE A 119 -4.62 -3.28 0.62
C PHE A 119 -4.63 -3.96 -0.76
N ARG A 120 -5.80 -4.17 -1.37
CA ARG A 120 -5.91 -4.64 -2.77
C ARG A 120 -5.38 -3.60 -3.76
N GLU A 121 -5.65 -2.31 -3.55
CA GLU A 121 -5.09 -1.22 -4.38
C GLU A 121 -3.56 -1.23 -4.35
N LEU A 122 -2.95 -1.48 -3.17
CA LEU A 122 -1.49 -1.59 -3.03
C LEU A 122 -0.92 -2.76 -3.82
N GLU A 123 -1.57 -3.93 -3.75
CA GLU A 123 -1.16 -5.11 -4.53
C GLU A 123 -1.16 -4.83 -6.03
N LEU A 124 -2.25 -4.27 -6.55
CA LEU A 124 -2.38 -3.91 -7.97
C LEU A 124 -1.30 -2.90 -8.39
N LEU A 125 -1.10 -1.84 -7.60
CA LEU A 125 -0.10 -0.79 -7.87
C LEU A 125 1.35 -1.33 -7.87
N LEU A 126 1.61 -2.37 -7.10
CA LEU A 126 2.91 -3.06 -7.04
C LEU A 126 3.04 -4.21 -8.06
N GLY A 127 2.01 -4.46 -8.87
CA GLY A 127 2.03 -5.42 -9.98
C GLY A 127 1.58 -6.84 -9.62
N GLN A 128 0.96 -7.04 -8.47
CA GLN A 128 0.21 -8.28 -8.20
C GLN A 128 -1.13 -8.18 -8.91
N PHE A 129 -1.26 -8.87 -10.04
CA PHE A 129 -2.49 -8.90 -10.82
C PHE A 129 -3.34 -10.12 -10.44
N ASP A 130 -4.52 -9.86 -9.87
CA ASP A 130 -5.53 -10.87 -9.65
C ASP A 130 -6.92 -10.22 -9.77
N ALA A 131 -7.67 -10.60 -10.81
CA ALA A 131 -9.00 -10.04 -11.06
C ALA A 131 -10.04 -10.52 -10.01
N SER A 132 -9.80 -11.65 -9.34
CA SER A 132 -10.68 -12.15 -8.28
C SER A 132 -10.68 -11.26 -7.04
N LEU A 133 -9.73 -10.32 -6.92
CA LEU A 133 -9.70 -9.33 -5.85
C LEU A 133 -10.91 -8.40 -5.87
N LEU A 134 -11.57 -8.22 -7.03
CA LEU A 134 -12.79 -7.43 -7.15
C LEU A 134 -13.96 -8.05 -6.38
N ASP A 135 -14.05 -9.38 -6.34
CA ASP A 135 -15.13 -10.09 -5.68
C ASP A 135 -15.09 -9.88 -4.15
N LEU A 136 -13.91 -9.60 -3.59
CA LEU A 136 -13.71 -9.36 -2.15
C LEU A 136 -14.31 -8.02 -1.69
N VAL A 137 -14.56 -7.09 -2.62
CA VAL A 137 -15.07 -5.74 -2.32
C VAL A 137 -16.46 -5.47 -2.92
N ASP A 138 -17.19 -6.52 -3.34
CA ASP A 138 -18.52 -6.37 -3.96
C ASP A 138 -19.55 -5.64 -3.08
N HIS A 139 -19.33 -5.63 -1.77
CA HIS A 139 -20.17 -4.92 -0.81
C HIS A 139 -19.95 -3.38 -0.80
N ASP A 140 -18.87 -2.89 -1.42
CA ASP A 140 -18.53 -1.46 -1.50
C ASP A 140 -18.34 -1.05 -2.99
N PRO A 141 -19.38 -0.46 -3.62
CA PRO A 141 -19.31 -0.02 -5.02
C PRO A 141 -18.24 1.02 -5.31
N ASP A 142 -17.88 1.85 -4.32
CA ASP A 142 -16.85 2.86 -4.50
C ASP A 142 -15.45 2.24 -4.40
N ALA A 143 -15.24 1.27 -3.51
CA ALA A 143 -14.03 0.44 -3.49
C ALA A 143 -13.84 -0.33 -4.79
N ARG A 144 -14.90 -1.00 -5.26
CA ARG A 144 -14.88 -1.72 -6.54
C ARG A 144 -14.46 -0.82 -7.69
N ARG A 145 -15.04 0.38 -7.79
CA ARG A 145 -14.67 1.37 -8.82
C ARG A 145 -13.18 1.75 -8.74
N ARG A 146 -12.64 1.96 -7.54
CA ARG A 146 -11.21 2.30 -7.38
C ARG A 146 -10.30 1.15 -7.85
N LEU A 147 -10.63 -0.09 -7.53
CA LEU A 147 -9.87 -1.25 -7.99
C LEU A 147 -9.99 -1.46 -9.51
N GLU A 148 -11.17 -1.28 -10.09
CA GLU A 148 -11.39 -1.34 -11.54
C GLU A 148 -10.56 -0.28 -12.28
N LEU A 149 -10.46 0.93 -11.73
CA LEU A 149 -9.54 1.95 -12.26
C LEU A 149 -8.08 1.50 -12.14
N ARG A 150 -7.68 1.01 -10.97
CA ARG A 150 -6.30 0.60 -10.70
C ARG A 150 -5.83 -0.56 -11.58
N LEU A 151 -6.73 -1.48 -11.97
CA LEU A 151 -6.46 -2.57 -12.92
C LEU A 151 -6.14 -2.08 -14.35
N GLN A 152 -6.55 -0.86 -14.69
CA GLN A 152 -6.30 -0.24 -16.00
C GLN A 152 -5.11 0.73 -15.97
N GLU A 153 -4.54 0.98 -14.81
CA GLU A 153 -3.41 1.89 -14.62
C GLU A 153 -2.08 1.12 -14.70
N PRO A 154 -1.01 1.75 -15.23
CA PRO A 154 0.32 1.18 -15.15
C PRO A 154 0.82 1.13 -13.70
N THR A 155 1.63 0.13 -13.39
CA THR A 155 2.17 -0.07 -12.04
C THR A 155 3.40 0.81 -11.78
N VAL A 156 3.87 0.84 -10.53
CA VAL A 156 5.17 1.46 -10.20
C VAL A 156 6.31 0.79 -10.96
N TRP A 157 6.22 -0.53 -11.20
CA TRP A 157 7.20 -1.25 -12.01
C TRP A 157 7.16 -0.81 -13.48
N ASP A 158 5.96 -0.63 -14.06
CA ASP A 158 5.79 -0.12 -15.42
C ASP A 158 6.43 1.27 -15.58
N ALA A 159 6.19 2.17 -14.62
CA ALA A 159 6.81 3.50 -14.62
C ALA A 159 8.34 3.42 -14.53
N PHE A 160 8.87 2.51 -13.70
CA PHE A 160 10.31 2.31 -13.54
C PHE A 160 10.98 1.82 -14.82
N VAL A 161 10.46 0.77 -15.45
CA VAL A 161 11.06 0.21 -16.69
C VAL A 161 10.93 1.17 -17.87
N ARG A 162 9.83 1.94 -17.96
CA ARG A 162 9.67 3.01 -18.96
C ARG A 162 10.68 4.14 -18.73
N CYS A 163 10.89 4.56 -17.49
CA CYS A 163 11.90 5.56 -17.14
C CYS A 163 13.32 5.10 -17.50
N LEU A 164 13.66 3.82 -17.26
CA LEU A 164 14.93 3.25 -17.71
C LEU A 164 15.07 3.28 -19.25
N GLY A 165 14.02 2.87 -19.98
CA GLY A 165 14.01 2.92 -21.44
C GLY A 165 14.22 4.35 -21.97
N ARG A 166 13.52 5.33 -21.41
CA ARG A 166 13.68 6.76 -21.77
C ARG A 166 15.06 7.32 -21.39
N SER A 167 15.69 6.79 -20.34
CA SER A 167 17.07 7.10 -19.96
C SER A 167 18.13 6.48 -20.89
N GLY A 168 17.70 5.68 -21.88
CA GLY A 168 18.54 5.08 -22.90
C GLY A 168 19.15 3.72 -22.53
N TYR A 169 18.59 3.04 -21.52
CA TYR A 169 18.91 1.65 -21.24
C TYR A 169 18.19 0.70 -22.20
N ASP A 170 18.79 -0.48 -22.44
CA ASP A 170 18.23 -1.49 -23.34
C ASP A 170 17.08 -2.25 -22.66
N ILE A 171 15.89 -1.65 -22.70
CA ILE A 171 14.64 -2.23 -22.21
C ILE A 171 13.77 -2.55 -23.43
N PRO A 172 13.27 -3.80 -23.59
CA PRO A 172 12.47 -4.18 -24.73
C PRO A 172 11.11 -3.49 -24.76
N GLU A 173 10.63 -3.15 -25.95
CA GLU A 173 9.29 -2.56 -26.18
C GLU A 173 8.17 -3.47 -25.65
N SER A 174 8.37 -4.79 -25.65
CA SER A 174 7.42 -5.75 -25.08
C SER A 174 7.17 -5.56 -23.57
N VAL A 175 8.05 -4.84 -22.88
CA VAL A 175 7.91 -4.49 -21.46
C VAL A 175 7.45 -3.05 -21.29
N THR A 176 7.97 -2.09 -22.05
CA THR A 176 7.57 -0.68 -21.91
C THR A 176 6.16 -0.40 -22.42
N ASP A 177 5.75 -1.09 -23.48
CA ASP A 177 4.47 -0.90 -24.19
C ASP A 177 3.52 -2.09 -24.01
N ARG A 178 3.72 -2.86 -22.93
CA ARG A 178 2.86 -4.00 -22.59
C ARG A 178 1.41 -3.57 -22.36
N ASP A 179 0.49 -4.52 -22.53
CA ASP A 179 -0.87 -4.38 -22.03
C ASP A 179 -0.86 -4.42 -20.49
N VAL A 180 -1.15 -3.28 -19.86
CA VAL A 180 -1.10 -3.12 -18.40
C VAL A 180 -2.13 -3.96 -17.66
N THR A 181 -3.17 -4.40 -18.36
CA THR A 181 -4.28 -5.22 -17.82
C THR A 181 -3.93 -6.71 -17.72
N LEU A 182 -2.72 -7.10 -18.13
CA LEU A 182 -2.22 -8.46 -18.02
C LEU A 182 -1.19 -8.58 -16.87
N PRO A 183 -0.98 -9.78 -16.30
CA PRO A 183 0.09 -10.03 -15.35
C PRO A 183 1.48 -9.67 -15.89
N HIS A 184 2.40 -9.32 -14.99
CA HIS A 184 3.80 -9.11 -15.33
C HIS A 184 4.49 -10.43 -15.69
N GLU A 185 5.11 -10.48 -16.87
CA GLU A 185 5.94 -11.60 -17.29
C GLU A 185 7.43 -11.27 -17.08
N PRO A 186 8.25 -12.22 -16.59
CA PRO A 186 9.69 -12.03 -16.46
C PRO A 186 10.36 -11.74 -17.81
N SER A 187 11.31 -10.80 -17.83
CA SER A 187 12.14 -10.50 -18.99
C SER A 187 13.63 -10.68 -18.69
N GLU A 188 14.27 -11.64 -19.34
CA GLU A 188 15.71 -11.89 -19.20
C GLU A 188 16.55 -10.68 -19.64
N GLN A 189 16.08 -9.94 -20.65
CA GLN A 189 16.76 -8.73 -21.14
C GLN A 189 16.71 -7.61 -20.08
N VAL A 190 15.55 -7.38 -19.46
CA VAL A 190 15.44 -6.41 -18.35
C VAL A 190 16.37 -6.82 -17.20
N GLN A 191 16.43 -8.10 -16.85
CA GLN A 191 17.33 -8.59 -15.80
C GLN A 191 18.81 -8.34 -16.15
N ALA A 192 19.22 -8.62 -17.40
CA ALA A 192 20.56 -8.35 -17.88
C ALA A 192 20.92 -6.85 -17.76
N THR A 193 20.02 -5.97 -18.20
CA THR A 193 20.18 -4.51 -18.09
C THR A 193 20.33 -4.05 -16.64
N LEU A 194 19.52 -4.59 -15.71
CA LEU A 194 19.65 -4.27 -14.27
C LEU A 194 20.98 -4.75 -13.68
N VAL A 195 21.46 -5.92 -14.09
CA VAL A 195 22.77 -6.45 -13.68
C VAL A 195 23.91 -5.56 -14.20
N GLU A 196 23.81 -5.06 -15.43
CA GLU A 196 24.78 -4.12 -15.99
C GLU A 196 24.83 -2.80 -15.23
N ILE A 197 23.66 -2.22 -14.91
CA ILE A 197 23.55 -1.00 -14.09
C ILE A 197 24.27 -1.21 -12.75
N TYR A 198 23.95 -2.31 -12.05
CA TYR A 198 24.55 -2.60 -10.75
C TYR A 198 26.07 -2.80 -10.81
N ARG A 199 26.58 -3.45 -11.86
CA ARG A 199 28.02 -3.64 -12.07
C ARG A 199 28.72 -2.32 -12.40
N GLY A 200 28.10 -1.48 -13.25
CA GLY A 200 28.62 -0.17 -13.64
C GLY A 200 28.80 0.77 -12.46
N ASP A 201 27.87 0.77 -11.50
CA ASP A 201 27.97 1.57 -10.27
C ASP A 201 29.02 1.03 -9.27
N SER A 202 29.39 -0.24 -9.36
CA SER A 202 30.40 -0.87 -8.48
C SER A 202 31.86 -0.64 -8.91
N SER A 203 32.09 -0.34 -10.19
CA SER A 203 33.35 0.22 -10.67
C SER A 203 33.28 1.73 -10.47
N GLY A 204 34.11 2.31 -9.59
CA GLY A 204 34.12 3.75 -9.26
C GLY A 204 34.45 4.74 -10.40
N GLY A 205 33.99 4.50 -11.62
CA GLY A 205 33.80 5.49 -12.66
C GLY A 205 32.30 5.61 -12.90
N ALA A 206 31.71 6.73 -12.48
CA ALA A 206 30.36 7.09 -12.88
C ALA A 206 30.21 6.85 -14.39
N PRO A 207 29.14 6.17 -14.87
CA PRO A 207 28.79 6.35 -16.26
C PRO A 207 28.59 7.85 -16.45
N THR A 208 29.17 8.42 -17.50
CA THR A 208 29.05 9.84 -17.88
C THR A 208 27.62 10.29 -18.18
N ARG A 209 26.62 9.49 -17.80
CA ARG A 209 25.21 9.82 -17.73
C ARG A 209 24.86 10.02 -16.27
N SER A 210 25.20 11.20 -15.75
CA SER A 210 24.63 11.69 -14.51
C SER A 210 23.10 11.65 -14.65
N TRP A 211 22.43 10.93 -13.76
CA TRP A 211 21.01 11.09 -13.53
C TRP A 211 20.70 12.59 -13.37
N PRO A 212 19.75 13.17 -14.11
CA PRO A 212 19.31 14.53 -13.85
C PRO A 212 18.67 14.70 -12.46
#